data_AF-A0A662KHE7-F1
#
_entry.id   AF-A0A662KHE7-F1
#
_cell.length_a   1.000
_cell.length_b   1.000
_cell.length_c   1.000
_cell.angle_alpha   90.00
_cell.angle_beta   90.00
_cell.angle_gamma   90.00
#
_symmetry.space_group_name_H-M   'P 1'
#
loop_
_entity.id
_entity.type
_entity.pdbx_description
1 polymer ?
#
loop_
_entity_poly.entity_id
_entity_poly.type
_entity_poly.pdbx_seq_one_letter_code
_entity_poly.pdbx_strand_id
1 'polypeptide(L)'
;ESGLKVKESFSAFDAEANIQVQVEETRENKGCICGAVLRGVSTPLDCPLFGRICTPENPIGPCMVSSEGTCAAYFKYGDYGE
;
A
#
# COMPACT_ATOMS: atom_id res chain seq x y z
N GLU A 1 4.26 -14.83 13.60
CA GLU A 1 5.68 -14.51 13.34
C GLU A 1 5.89 -14.35 11.84
N SER A 2 5.77 -13.13 11.31
CA SER A 2 5.92 -12.84 9.86
C SER A 2 6.95 -11.75 9.53
N GLY A 3 7.49 -11.08 10.56
CA GLY A 3 8.51 -10.06 10.41
C GLY A 3 9.91 -10.61 10.66
N LEU A 4 10.91 -9.94 10.08
CA LEU A 4 12.33 -10.16 10.34
C LEU A 4 12.93 -8.89 10.95
N LYS A 5 14.01 -9.03 11.71
CA LYS A 5 14.80 -7.91 12.23
C LYS A 5 16.29 -8.16 12.01
N VAL A 6 17.07 -7.09 11.98
CA VAL A 6 18.53 -7.20 11.92
C VAL A 6 19.02 -7.90 13.19
N LYS A 7 19.96 -8.83 13.05
CA LYS A 7 20.57 -9.50 14.21
C LYS A 7 21.44 -8.50 14.98
N GLU A 8 21.49 -8.65 16.29
CA GLU A 8 22.26 -7.76 17.18
C GLU A 8 23.72 -7.57 16.75
N SER A 9 24.38 -8.63 16.26
CA SER A 9 25.76 -8.56 15.76
C SER A 9 25.96 -7.63 14.57
N PHE A 10 24.87 -7.19 13.92
CA PHE A 10 24.85 -6.27 12.80
C PHE A 10 24.12 -4.96 13.14
N SER A 11 23.92 -4.63 14.43
CA SER A 11 23.18 -3.44 14.87
C SER A 11 23.74 -2.13 14.33
N ALA A 12 25.04 -2.07 14.01
CA ALA A 12 25.67 -0.93 13.35
C ALA A 12 25.06 -0.57 11.97
N PHE A 13 24.31 -1.49 11.35
CA PHE A 13 23.62 -1.29 10.06
C PHE A 13 22.10 -1.13 10.21
N ASP A 14 21.57 -1.20 11.43
CA ASP A 14 20.13 -1.11 11.68
C ASP A 14 19.71 0.36 11.84
N ALA A 15 18.97 0.89 10.87
CA ALA A 15 18.47 2.26 10.91
C ALA A 15 17.55 2.52 12.11
N GLU A 16 16.76 1.52 12.54
CA GLU A 16 15.85 1.64 13.68
C GLU A 16 16.64 1.85 14.99
N ALA A 17 17.80 1.21 15.13
CA ALA A 17 18.65 1.34 16.31
C ALA A 17 19.49 2.64 16.32
N ASN A 18 19.87 3.15 15.14
CA ASN A 18 20.84 4.25 15.03
C ASN A 18 20.23 5.62 14.73
N ILE A 19 18.99 5.68 14.23
CA ILE A 19 18.35 6.94 13.82
C ILE A 19 17.14 7.20 14.70
N GLN A 20 17.26 8.19 15.60
CA GLN A 20 16.15 8.59 16.46
C GLN A 20 15.15 9.45 15.68
N VAL A 21 13.92 8.96 15.53
CA VAL A 21 12.81 9.68 14.91
C VAL A 21 11.58 9.64 15.81
N GLN A 22 10.78 10.70 15.77
CA GLN A 22 9.42 10.68 16.32
C GLN A 22 8.48 10.20 15.24
N VAL A 23 7.80 9.09 15.48
CA VAL A 23 6.83 8.50 14.53
C VAL A 23 5.45 9.07 14.84
N GLU A 24 4.83 9.69 13.84
CA GLU A 24 3.45 10.16 13.95
C GLU A 24 2.44 9.01 13.81
N GLU A 25 1.20 9.24 14.25
CA GLU A 25 0.12 8.27 14.04
C GLU A 25 -0.17 8.06 12.55
N THR A 26 -0.27 6.79 12.15
CA THR A 26 -0.64 6.40 10.79
C THR A 26 -2.04 6.90 10.46
N ARG A 27 -2.19 7.52 9.28
CA ARG A 27 -3.47 7.97 8.75
C ARG A 27 -3.78 7.25 7.45
N GLU A 28 -4.90 6.56 7.43
CA GLU A 28 -5.43 5.96 6.21
C GLU A 28 -6.57 6.81 5.65
N ASN A 29 -6.68 6.84 4.32
CA ASN A 29 -7.83 7.45 3.68
C ASN A 29 -9.07 6.57 3.94
N LYS A 30 -10.07 7.12 4.64
CA LYS A 30 -11.29 6.39 5.03
C LYS A 30 -12.08 5.79 3.86
N GLY A 31 -11.92 6.32 2.65
CA GLY A 31 -12.57 5.79 1.44
C GLY A 31 -11.77 4.70 0.73
N CYS A 32 -10.49 4.50 1.06
CA CYS A 32 -9.67 3.48 0.44
C CYS A 32 -9.92 2.10 1.06
N ILE A 33 -10.26 1.11 0.23
CA ILE A 33 -10.46 -0.28 0.68
C ILE A 33 -9.27 -1.21 0.37
N CYS A 34 -8.05 -0.67 0.19
CA CYS A 34 -6.86 -1.45 -0.15
C CYS A 34 -6.61 -2.61 0.85
N GLY A 35 -6.91 -2.45 2.14
CA GLY A 35 -6.83 -3.54 3.12
C GLY A 35 -7.83 -4.69 2.87
N ALA A 36 -8.99 -4.44 2.26
CA ALA A 36 -9.92 -5.49 1.84
C ALA A 36 -9.42 -6.19 0.56
N VAL A 37 -8.86 -5.40 -0.37
CA VAL A 37 -8.24 -5.92 -1.60
C VAL A 37 -7.04 -6.82 -1.30
N LEU A 38 -6.14 -6.40 -0.40
CA LEU A 38 -4.97 -7.19 0.02
C LEU A 38 -5.35 -8.51 0.71
N ARG A 39 -6.51 -8.54 1.40
CA ARG A 39 -7.06 -9.76 2.00
C ARG A 39 -7.79 -10.66 1.00
N GLY A 40 -8.00 -10.21 -0.23
CA GLY A 40 -8.73 -10.94 -1.27
C GLY A 40 -10.24 -11.05 -1.02
N VAL A 41 -10.81 -10.21 -0.14
CA VAL A 41 -12.26 -10.20 0.16
C VAL A 41 -13.03 -9.16 -0.65
N SER A 42 -12.33 -8.35 -1.45
CA SER A 42 -12.90 -7.37 -2.39
C SER A 42 -11.91 -7.17 -3.54
N THR A 43 -12.41 -6.70 -4.69
CA THR A 43 -11.61 -6.35 -5.85
C THR A 43 -11.43 -4.83 -5.95
N PRO A 44 -10.47 -4.33 -6.74
CA PRO A 44 -10.37 -2.90 -7.03
C PRO A 44 -11.66 -2.29 -7.58
N LEU A 45 -12.47 -3.06 -8.33
CA LEU A 45 -13.75 -2.58 -8.89
C LEU A 45 -14.81 -2.32 -7.81
N ASP A 46 -14.70 -2.96 -6.65
CA ASP A 46 -15.58 -2.70 -5.50
C ASP A 46 -15.19 -1.41 -4.75
N CYS A 47 -14.04 -0.82 -5.06
CA CYS A 47 -13.56 0.39 -4.40
C CYS A 47 -14.22 1.63 -5.02
N PRO A 48 -14.91 2.48 -4.23
CA PRO A 48 -15.60 3.65 -4.77
C PRO A 48 -14.65 4.72 -5.33
N LEU A 49 -13.35 4.63 -5.00
CA LEU A 49 -12.33 5.57 -5.44
C LEU A 49 -11.58 5.10 -6.69
N PHE A 50 -11.58 3.79 -6.97
CA PHE A 50 -10.74 3.17 -7.98
C PHE A 50 -11.05 3.74 -9.37
N GLY A 51 -9.99 4.19 -10.04
CA GLY A 51 -10.02 4.76 -11.39
C GLY A 51 -10.91 6.00 -11.57
N ARG A 52 -11.42 6.57 -10.48
CA ARG A 52 -12.05 7.90 -10.44
C ARG A 52 -11.02 8.89 -9.92
N ILE A 53 -10.97 9.04 -8.60
CA ILE A 53 -9.98 9.91 -7.96
C ILE A 53 -8.69 9.17 -7.61
N CYS A 54 -8.71 7.83 -7.55
CA CYS A 54 -7.54 7.02 -7.30
C CYS A 54 -7.03 6.42 -8.62
N THR A 55 -6.00 7.05 -9.20
CA THR A 55 -5.33 6.62 -10.45
C THR A 55 -3.82 6.53 -10.22
N PRO A 56 -3.03 6.00 -11.17
CA PRO A 56 -1.57 6.01 -11.06
C PRO A 56 -0.97 7.41 -10.89
N GLU A 57 -1.55 8.43 -11.54
CA GLU A 57 -1.12 9.83 -11.45
C GLU A 57 -1.58 10.50 -10.14
N ASN A 58 -2.71 10.06 -9.58
CA ASN A 58 -3.24 10.54 -8.30
C ASN A 58 -3.60 9.37 -7.38
N PRO A 59 -2.62 8.69 -6.77
CA PRO A 59 -2.88 7.50 -5.97
C PRO A 59 -3.38 7.88 -4.57
N ILE A 60 -4.48 7.27 -4.14
CA ILE A 60 -5.04 7.47 -2.79
C ILE A 60 -4.54 6.43 -1.79
N GLY A 61 -4.24 5.21 -2.26
CA GLY A 61 -3.82 4.11 -1.41
C GLY A 61 -2.62 3.37 -1.98
N PRO A 62 -1.88 2.62 -1.14
CA PRO A 62 -0.62 1.98 -1.53
C PRO A 62 -0.80 0.94 -2.65
N CYS A 63 -1.97 0.30 -2.73
CA CYS A 63 -2.31 -0.62 -3.82
C CYS A 63 -2.31 0.03 -5.22
N MET A 64 -2.43 1.36 -5.32
CA MET A 64 -2.33 2.10 -6.59
C MET A 64 -0.92 2.67 -6.83
N VAL A 65 -0.13 2.86 -5.77
CA VAL A 65 1.27 3.35 -5.86
C VAL A 65 2.22 2.24 -6.28
N SER A 66 2.08 1.06 -5.69
CA SER A 66 3.00 -0.06 -5.92
C SER A 66 2.85 -0.62 -7.34
N SER A 67 3.99 -0.92 -7.99
CA SER A 67 4.00 -1.63 -9.27
C SER A 67 3.45 -3.06 -9.16
N GLU A 68 3.51 -3.65 -7.97
CA GLU A 68 2.92 -4.95 -7.64
C GLU A 68 1.52 -4.82 -7.04
N GLY A 69 1.01 -3.59 -6.88
CA GLY A 69 -0.27 -3.33 -6.26
C GLY A 69 -1.43 -3.80 -7.14
N THR A 70 -2.38 -4.52 -6.53
CA THR A 70 -3.54 -5.07 -7.25
C THR A 70 -4.36 -3.98 -7.94
N CYS A 71 -4.52 -2.80 -7.32
CA CYS A 71 -5.25 -1.71 -7.95
C CYS A 71 -4.47 -1.17 -9.17
N ALA A 72 -3.17 -0.94 -9.06
CA ALA A 72 -2.36 -0.50 -10.21
C ALA A 72 -2.41 -1.52 -11.37
N ALA A 73 -2.34 -2.82 -11.06
CA ALA A 73 -2.45 -3.88 -12.06
C ALA A 73 -3.82 -3.89 -12.75
N TYR A 74 -4.91 -3.79 -11.99
CA TYR A 74 -6.27 -3.71 -12.54
C TYR A 74 -6.46 -2.48 -13.42
N PHE A 75 -5.91 -1.33 -13.00
CA PHE A 75 -6.02 -0.10 -13.79
C PHE A 75 -5.27 -0.21 -15.12
N LYS A 76 -4.11 -0.86 -15.13
CA LYS A 76 -3.25 -0.97 -16.31
C LYS A 76 -3.71 -2.02 -17.31
N TYR A 77 -4.29 -3.12 -16.84
CA TYR A 77 -4.53 -4.32 -17.65
C TYR A 77 -5.96 -4.85 -17.60
N GLY A 78 -6.79 -4.37 -16.66
CA GLY A 78 -8.20 -4.73 -16.65
C GLY A 78 -8.96 -3.92 -17.69
N ASP A 79 -10.11 -4.44 -18.15
CA ASP A 79 -11.04 -3.75 -19.05
C ASP A 79 -11.81 -2.64 -18.32
N TYR A 80 -11.10 -1.82 -17.54
CA TYR A 80 -11.65 -0.69 -16.81
C TYR A 80 -11.90 0.47 -17.80
N GLY A 81 -13.08 0.48 -18.40
CA GLY A 81 -13.51 1.51 -19.36
C GLY A 81 -14.09 0.99 -20.68
N GLU A 82 -14.20 -0.34 -20.87
CA GLU A 82 -15.12 -0.93 -21.85
C GLU A 82 -16.55 -1.05 -21.30
#